data_AF-A0A1S3G841-F1
#
_entry.id   AF-A0A1S3G841-F1
#
_cell.length_a   1.000
_cell.length_b   1.000
_cell.length_c   1.000
_cell.angle_alpha   90.00
_cell.angle_beta   90.00
_cell.angle_gamma   90.00
#
_symmetry.space_group_name_H-M   'P 1'
#
loop_
_entity.id
_entity.type
_entity.pdbx_description
1 polymer ?
#
loop_
_entity_poly.entity_id
_entity_poly.type
_entity_poly.pdbx_seq_one_letter_code
_entity_poly.pdbx_strand_id
1 'polypeptide(L)'
;MLHSPCLLWLLAMAFSLVPRAQPLTPQDLEEDDEDETVSTPLLALRCDYDRCRHLQVPCHELQRAGPVACLCPGLSSPAQRPDPPRLGEVRIVAEEGRAEVHWCAPYSPVHYYWLLLWGGSGEPQKGAPLNATVRRAELKGLMPGGTYVICVVAVNEAGESEVPGAGEDGQESVTFPSFGPCGQIIVPPRPATLVHAAVGVGTALALLSCAALFWHFRLRERWGCPRHRPAARTV
;
A
#
# COMPACT_ATOMS: atom_id res chain seq x y z
N MET A 1 37.65 -22.76 -78.17
CA MET A 1 38.55 -21.99 -79.06
C MET A 1 38.63 -20.59 -78.48
N LEU A 2 39.41 -20.37 -77.42
CA LEU A 2 40.85 -20.04 -77.40
C LEU A 2 41.12 -18.57 -77.76
N HIS A 3 41.84 -17.88 -76.86
CA HIS A 3 42.55 -16.59 -76.95
C HIS A 3 41.83 -15.35 -76.39
N SER A 4 42.49 -14.35 -75.80
CA SER A 4 43.83 -14.09 -75.22
C SER A 4 43.87 -12.55 -75.01
N PRO A 5 44.59 -12.01 -74.01
CA PRO A 5 44.48 -10.62 -73.53
C PRO A 5 45.39 -9.65 -74.31
N CYS A 6 45.61 -8.43 -73.77
CA CYS A 6 46.48 -7.30 -74.24
C CYS A 6 45.72 -6.23 -75.05
N LEU A 7 45.91 -4.91 -74.93
CA LEU A 7 46.93 -4.00 -74.38
C LEU A 7 46.23 -2.61 -74.28
N LEU A 8 46.31 -1.89 -73.16
CA LEU A 8 47.19 -0.74 -72.91
C LEU A 8 46.82 0.58 -73.65
N TRP A 9 46.82 1.67 -72.85
CA TRP A 9 47.23 3.05 -73.22
C TRP A 9 46.19 3.90 -74.00
N LEU A 10 45.91 5.19 -73.76
CA LEU A 10 46.45 6.28 -72.93
C LEU A 10 45.52 7.52 -73.07
N LEU A 11 45.52 8.35 -72.02
CA LEU A 11 45.63 9.82 -71.98
C LEU A 11 44.66 10.80 -72.69
N ALA A 12 44.38 11.82 -71.88
CA ALA A 12 44.28 13.26 -72.19
C ALA A 12 42.96 13.74 -72.80
N MET A 13 42.04 14.27 -71.98
CA MET A 13 42.01 15.66 -71.48
C MET A 13 42.01 16.73 -72.58
N ALA A 14 40.84 17.29 -72.89
CA ALA A 14 40.72 18.64 -73.43
C ALA A 14 39.31 19.25 -73.21
N PHE A 15 39.25 20.23 -72.30
CA PHE A 15 38.54 21.51 -72.40
C PHE A 15 37.02 21.58 -72.71
N SER A 16 36.26 21.78 -71.63
CA SER A 16 35.29 22.85 -71.37
C SER A 16 34.57 23.56 -72.52
N LEU A 17 33.23 23.61 -72.46
CA LEU A 17 32.40 24.82 -72.29
C LEU A 17 30.97 24.62 -72.85
N VAL A 18 29.97 24.38 -72.00
CA VAL A 18 28.62 24.97 -72.15
C VAL A 18 27.97 25.05 -70.75
N PRO A 19 27.55 26.22 -70.27
CA PRO A 19 26.74 26.33 -69.06
C PRO A 19 25.26 26.18 -69.43
N ARG A 20 24.58 25.18 -68.88
CA ARG A 20 23.11 25.11 -68.90
C ARG A 20 22.61 24.63 -67.56
N ALA A 21 22.31 25.59 -66.69
CA ALA A 21 21.49 25.34 -65.51
C ALA A 21 20.04 25.16 -65.95
N GLN A 22 19.47 23.97 -65.73
CA GLN A 22 18.04 23.75 -65.52
C GLN A 22 17.85 22.58 -64.53
N PRO A 23 16.74 22.55 -63.79
CA PRO A 23 16.73 22.18 -62.38
C PRO A 23 16.17 20.79 -62.07
N LEU A 24 16.71 20.21 -60.99
CA LEU A 24 16.12 19.35 -59.95
C LEU A 24 15.15 18.21 -60.35
N THR A 25 15.63 16.97 -60.22
CA THR A 25 15.23 15.92 -59.25
C THR A 25 16.02 14.62 -59.58
N PRO A 26 16.00 13.54 -58.79
CA PRO A 26 16.40 13.36 -57.39
C PRO A 26 17.40 12.18 -57.21
N GLN A 27 18.10 12.14 -56.07
CA GLN A 27 18.92 11.02 -55.54
C GLN A 27 20.29 10.77 -56.19
N ASP A 28 21.37 11.10 -55.47
CA ASP A 28 22.34 10.12 -54.93
C ASP A 28 23.52 10.82 -54.21
N LEU A 29 23.62 10.53 -52.90
CA LEU A 29 24.84 10.17 -52.15
C LEU A 29 26.14 10.96 -52.38
N GLU A 30 26.40 11.92 -51.49
CA GLU A 30 27.74 12.22 -50.92
C GLU A 30 27.48 12.59 -49.45
N GLU A 31 27.54 11.66 -48.49
CA GLU A 31 28.75 11.33 -47.71
C GLU A 31 29.51 12.58 -47.25
N ASP A 32 28.92 13.29 -46.29
CA ASP A 32 29.69 14.04 -45.29
C ASP A 32 29.28 13.46 -43.92
N ASP A 33 30.01 12.41 -43.52
CA ASP A 33 29.96 11.83 -42.18
C ASP A 33 30.57 12.83 -41.19
N GLU A 34 29.83 13.91 -40.92
CA GLU A 34 29.92 14.57 -39.64
C GLU A 34 29.30 13.60 -38.64
N ASP A 35 30.15 12.89 -37.89
CA ASP A 35 29.79 12.15 -36.66
C ASP A 35 29.30 13.14 -35.60
N GLU A 36 28.21 13.84 -35.90
CA GLU A 36 27.24 14.29 -34.93
C GLU A 36 26.63 13.00 -34.39
N THR A 37 27.36 12.38 -33.46
CA THR A 37 26.75 11.68 -32.34
C THR A 37 25.75 12.66 -31.75
N VAL A 38 24.53 12.64 -32.30
CA VAL A 38 23.36 13.25 -31.72
C VAL A 38 23.26 12.59 -30.37
N SER A 39 23.89 13.23 -29.37
CA SER A 39 23.73 12.95 -27.98
C SER A 39 22.24 13.05 -27.78
N THR A 40 21.57 11.90 -27.83
CA THR A 40 20.18 11.78 -27.44
C THR A 40 20.15 12.46 -26.09
N PRO A 41 19.47 13.60 -25.93
CA PRO A 41 19.51 14.34 -24.68
C PRO A 41 19.10 13.31 -23.64
N LEU A 42 20.03 12.97 -22.73
CA LEU A 42 19.82 11.97 -21.70
C LEU A 42 18.50 12.35 -21.04
N LEU A 43 17.41 11.67 -21.44
CA LEU A 43 16.12 11.90 -20.82
C LEU A 43 16.40 11.62 -19.36
N ALA A 44 16.14 12.61 -18.51
CA ALA A 44 16.37 12.51 -17.08
C ALA A 44 15.40 11.48 -16.50
N LEU A 45 15.70 10.20 -16.74
CA LEU A 45 14.90 9.07 -16.33
C LEU A 45 15.03 8.97 -14.82
N ARG A 46 13.90 8.89 -14.13
CA ARG A 46 13.90 8.62 -12.70
C ARG A 46 14.27 7.17 -12.47
N CYS A 47 15.05 6.91 -11.43
CA CYS A 47 15.30 5.55 -11.02
C CYS A 47 13.97 4.88 -10.64
N ASP A 48 13.85 3.57 -10.87
CA ASP A 48 12.69 2.76 -10.45
C ASP A 48 12.70 2.58 -8.92
N TYR A 49 12.48 3.69 -8.22
CA TYR A 49 12.43 3.77 -6.77
C TYR A 49 11.01 4.07 -6.33
N ASP A 50 10.33 3.06 -5.78
CA ASP A 50 9.02 3.20 -5.15
C ASP A 50 9.17 3.38 -3.63
N ARG A 51 8.69 4.52 -3.13
CA ARG A 51 8.73 4.88 -1.71
C ARG A 51 7.94 3.91 -0.83
N CYS A 52 6.97 3.21 -1.40
CA CYS A 52 6.05 2.33 -0.70
C CYS A 52 6.48 0.85 -0.79
N ARG A 53 7.53 0.52 -1.55
CA ARG A 53 7.96 -0.87 -1.77
C ARG A 53 8.79 -1.41 -0.62
N HIS A 54 8.34 -2.52 -0.04
CA HIS A 54 9.00 -3.18 1.09
C HIS A 54 10.30 -3.88 0.65
N LEU A 55 11.37 -3.72 1.43
CA LEU A 55 12.70 -4.30 1.20
C LEU A 55 13.29 -3.94 -0.16
N GLN A 56 12.92 -2.78 -0.69
CA GLN A 56 13.55 -2.26 -1.89
C GLN A 56 14.97 -1.77 -1.55
N VAL A 57 15.89 -1.98 -2.49
CA VAL A 57 17.22 -1.38 -2.44
C VAL A 57 17.13 0.16 -2.40
N PRO A 58 18.01 0.84 -1.65
CA PRO A 58 18.07 2.29 -1.61
C PRO A 58 18.28 2.91 -3.00
N CYS A 59 17.68 4.08 -3.25
CA CYS A 59 17.76 4.70 -4.57
C CYS A 59 19.20 4.95 -5.05
N HIS A 60 20.09 5.36 -4.14
CA HIS A 60 21.49 5.62 -4.48
C HIS A 60 22.22 4.37 -5.02
N GLU A 61 21.81 3.18 -4.58
CA GLU A 61 22.34 1.92 -5.10
C GLU A 61 21.76 1.60 -6.48
N LEU A 62 20.46 1.86 -6.69
CA LEU A 62 19.83 1.75 -8.01
C LEU A 62 20.49 2.69 -9.03
N GLN A 63 20.81 3.91 -8.63
CA GLN A 63 21.50 4.89 -9.46
C GLN A 63 22.92 4.41 -9.84
N ARG A 64 23.62 3.73 -8.92
CA ARG A 64 24.98 3.25 -9.14
C ARG A 64 25.04 1.95 -9.96
N ALA A 65 24.09 1.05 -9.76
CA ALA A 65 24.06 -0.27 -10.37
C ALA A 65 23.27 -0.32 -11.70
N GLY A 66 22.48 0.71 -12.00
CA GLY A 66 21.60 0.75 -13.15
C GLY A 66 22.35 0.76 -14.49
N PRO A 67 21.78 0.16 -15.55
CA PRO A 67 22.39 0.16 -16.90
C PRO A 67 22.33 1.54 -17.57
N VAL A 68 21.45 2.43 -17.10
CA VAL A 68 21.27 3.79 -17.61
C VAL A 68 21.35 4.75 -16.43
N ALA A 69 22.04 5.87 -16.60
CA ALA A 69 22.08 6.92 -15.61
C ALA A 69 20.66 7.43 -15.30
N CYS A 70 20.28 7.38 -14.02
CA CYS A 70 18.96 7.81 -13.56
C CYS A 70 19.07 8.80 -12.40
N LEU A 71 17.99 9.53 -12.15
CA LEU A 71 17.90 10.48 -11.05
C LEU A 71 17.07 9.91 -9.90
N CYS A 72 17.62 10.00 -8.70
CA CYS A 72 16.89 9.72 -7.47
C CYS A 72 16.01 10.90 -7.06
N PRO A 73 14.94 10.66 -6.28
CA PRO A 73 14.18 11.74 -5.67
C PRO A 73 15.10 12.62 -4.83
N GLY A 74 14.87 13.94 -4.87
CA GLY A 74 15.54 14.87 -3.96
C GLY A 74 15.18 14.51 -2.51
N LEU A 75 16.21 14.40 -1.68
CA LEU A 75 16.07 14.19 -0.24
C LEU A 75 16.41 15.49 0.48
N SER A 76 15.74 15.73 1.62
CA SER A 76 16.16 16.76 2.56
C SER A 76 17.57 16.48 3.11
N SER A 77 18.15 17.48 3.79
CA SER A 77 19.48 17.34 4.40
C SER A 77 19.48 16.26 5.48
N PRO A 78 20.52 15.42 5.60
CA PRO A 78 20.70 14.50 6.73
C PRO A 78 20.80 15.20 8.09
N ALA A 79 21.15 16.50 8.10
CA ALA A 79 21.20 17.33 9.31
C ALA A 79 19.82 17.85 9.75
N GLN A 80 18.76 17.58 8.98
CA GLN A 80 17.38 17.93 9.32
C GLN A 80 16.62 16.68 9.75
N ARG A 81 15.73 16.82 10.74
CA ARG A 81 14.80 15.73 11.14
C ARG A 81 14.01 15.24 9.91
N PRO A 82 13.74 13.93 9.78
CA PRO A 82 13.01 13.42 8.64
C PRO A 82 11.59 13.98 8.58
N ASP A 83 11.07 14.17 7.38
CA ASP A 83 9.65 14.41 7.20
C ASP A 83 8.85 13.17 7.67
N PRO A 84 7.59 13.34 8.11
CA PRO A 84 6.77 12.21 8.52
C PRO A 84 6.54 11.21 7.37
N PRO A 85 6.64 9.89 7.63
CA PRO A 85 6.18 8.87 6.70
C PRO A 85 4.70 9.02 6.36
N ARG A 86 4.27 8.39 5.27
CA ARG A 86 2.84 8.30 4.92
C ARG A 86 2.33 6.92 5.26
N LEU A 87 1.40 6.82 6.23
CA LEU A 87 0.73 5.57 6.54
C LEU A 87 -0.10 5.12 5.33
N GLY A 88 0.06 3.85 4.97
CA GLY A 88 -0.64 3.19 3.88
C GLY A 88 -1.75 2.29 4.40
N GLU A 89 -1.91 1.14 3.76
CA GLU A 89 -2.92 0.15 4.16
C GLU A 89 -2.57 -0.49 5.51
N VAL A 90 -3.58 -0.75 6.35
CA VAL A 90 -3.44 -1.57 7.56
C VAL A 90 -4.38 -2.76 7.47
N ARG A 91 -3.81 -3.96 7.38
CA ARG A 91 -4.57 -5.22 7.23
C ARG A 91 -4.69 -5.90 8.58
N ILE A 92 -5.90 -5.98 9.12
CA ILE A 92 -6.17 -6.56 10.44
C ILE A 92 -6.47 -8.05 10.29
N VAL A 93 -5.81 -8.89 11.08
CA VAL A 93 -6.13 -10.31 11.22
C VAL A 93 -6.64 -10.52 12.65
N ALA A 94 -7.95 -10.30 12.81
CA ALA A 94 -8.60 -10.19 14.12
C ALA A 94 -8.50 -11.47 14.98
N GLU A 95 -8.59 -12.65 14.37
CA GLU A 95 -8.49 -13.94 15.07
C GLU A 95 -7.18 -14.10 15.84
N GLU A 96 -6.10 -13.59 15.25
CA GLU A 96 -4.73 -13.70 15.75
C GLU A 96 -4.32 -12.47 16.56
N GLY A 97 -5.20 -11.46 16.67
CA GLY A 97 -4.88 -10.21 17.34
C GLY A 97 -3.66 -9.50 16.73
N ARG A 98 -3.55 -9.53 15.40
CA ARG A 98 -2.44 -8.89 14.68
C ARG A 98 -2.91 -7.93 13.60
N ALA A 99 -2.02 -7.03 13.21
CA ALA A 99 -2.20 -6.18 12.04
C ALA A 99 -0.90 -6.06 11.24
N GLU A 100 -1.01 -6.08 9.92
CA GLU A 100 0.08 -5.76 9.01
C GLU A 100 -0.05 -4.28 8.62
N VAL A 101 0.93 -3.48 9.02
CA VAL A 101 0.99 -2.04 8.78
C VAL A 101 1.88 -1.77 7.60
N HIS A 102 1.41 -1.02 6.61
CA HIS A 102 2.19 -0.58 5.44
C HIS A 102 2.37 0.95 5.43
N TRP A 103 3.49 1.43 4.89
CA TRP A 103 3.76 2.87 4.76
C TRP A 103 4.68 3.20 3.59
N CYS A 104 4.76 4.48 3.25
CA CYS A 104 5.69 5.02 2.26
C CYS A 104 6.76 5.90 2.93
N ALA A 105 8.00 5.79 2.47
CA ALA A 105 9.14 6.59 2.93
C ALA A 105 8.89 8.10 2.78
N PRO A 106 9.43 8.98 3.64
CA PRO A 106 9.51 10.41 3.37
C PRO A 106 10.55 10.75 2.28
N TYR A 107 10.59 12.01 1.84
CA TYR A 107 11.69 12.54 1.01
C TYR A 107 12.83 13.05 1.91
N SER A 108 13.27 12.20 2.82
CA SER A 108 14.33 12.51 3.79
C SER A 108 15.23 11.31 3.99
N PRO A 109 16.49 11.50 4.37
CA PRO A 109 17.36 10.40 4.80
C PRO A 109 16.77 9.74 6.04
N VAL A 110 16.65 8.41 6.02
CA VAL A 110 16.14 7.61 7.14
C VAL A 110 17.11 6.47 7.42
N HIS A 111 17.49 6.29 8.69
CA HIS A 111 18.32 5.18 9.16
C HIS A 111 17.46 3.99 9.59
N TYR A 112 16.36 4.26 10.29
CA TYR A 112 15.39 3.25 10.70
C TYR A 112 14.02 3.88 10.99
N TYR A 113 13.03 3.02 11.15
CA TYR A 113 11.68 3.36 11.58
C TYR A 113 11.36 2.69 12.91
N TRP A 114 10.34 3.16 13.61
CA TRP A 114 9.60 2.35 14.57
C TRP A 114 8.12 2.66 14.45
N LEU A 115 7.32 1.81 15.07
CA LEU A 115 5.89 2.00 15.21
C LEU A 115 5.57 2.47 16.63
N LEU A 116 4.65 3.42 16.74
CA LEU A 116 4.03 3.81 18.00
C LEU A 116 2.58 3.33 17.99
N LEU A 117 2.14 2.72 19.10
CA LEU A 117 0.79 2.16 19.26
C LEU A 117 0.14 2.70 20.53
N TRP A 118 -1.00 3.37 20.39
CA TRP A 118 -1.85 3.79 21.51
C TRP A 118 -3.09 2.91 21.58
N GLY A 119 -3.37 2.34 22.76
CA GLY A 119 -4.63 1.67 23.07
C GLY A 119 -5.39 2.47 24.13
N GLY A 120 -6.36 3.29 23.73
CA GLY A 120 -7.07 4.18 24.66
C GLY A 120 -6.22 5.39 25.10
N SER A 121 -6.38 5.84 26.34
CA SER A 121 -5.75 7.06 26.89
C SER A 121 -4.39 6.82 27.58
N GLY A 122 -3.75 5.68 27.32
CA GLY A 122 -2.45 5.32 27.90
C GLY A 122 -1.25 5.84 27.10
N GLU A 123 -0.06 5.70 27.68
CA GLU A 123 1.21 5.97 26.99
C GLU A 123 1.39 5.09 25.73
N PRO A 124 2.00 5.62 24.65
CA PRO A 124 2.30 4.83 23.47
C PRO A 124 3.28 3.70 23.76
N GLN A 125 3.01 2.54 23.18
CA GLN A 125 3.99 1.47 23.08
C GLN A 125 4.90 1.72 21.88
N LYS A 126 6.20 1.83 22.12
CA LYS A 126 7.23 1.96 21.10
C LYS A 126 7.73 0.58 20.66
N GLY A 127 7.61 0.29 19.37
CA GLY A 127 8.10 -0.95 18.77
C GLY A 127 9.62 -0.98 18.64
N ALA A 128 10.15 -2.16 18.30
CA ALA A 128 11.55 -2.33 17.96
C ALA A 128 11.93 -1.53 16.70
N PRO A 129 13.19 -1.10 16.55
CA PRO A 129 13.65 -0.43 15.35
C PRO A 129 13.59 -1.35 14.12
N LEU A 130 13.20 -0.77 12.99
CA LEU A 130 13.00 -1.42 11.70
C LEU A 130 13.93 -0.77 10.67
N ASN A 131 14.63 -1.57 9.87
CA ASN A 131 15.59 -1.07 8.88
C ASN A 131 14.98 -0.05 7.90
N ALA A 132 15.81 0.84 7.36
CA ALA A 132 15.39 1.88 6.41
C ALA A 132 14.66 1.38 5.15
N THR A 133 14.88 0.12 4.76
CA THR A 133 14.25 -0.52 3.59
C THR A 133 12.87 -1.12 3.90
N VAL A 134 12.47 -1.17 5.17
CA VAL A 134 11.18 -1.74 5.60
C VAL A 134 10.04 -0.75 5.32
N ARG A 135 9.00 -1.24 4.65
CA ARG A 135 7.73 -0.53 4.42
C ARG A 135 6.50 -1.26 4.95
N ARG A 136 6.72 -2.36 5.67
CA ARG A 136 5.68 -3.26 6.15
C ARG A 136 6.14 -3.94 7.43
N ALA A 137 5.32 -3.94 8.47
CA ALA A 137 5.62 -4.59 9.73
C ALA A 137 4.36 -5.12 10.40
N GLU A 138 4.53 -6.17 11.20
CA GLU A 138 3.46 -6.80 11.95
C GLU A 138 3.37 -6.22 13.36
N LEU A 139 2.16 -5.85 13.77
CA LEU A 139 1.78 -5.56 15.15
C LEU A 139 1.08 -6.78 15.72
N LYS A 140 1.40 -7.15 16.96
CA LYS A 140 0.82 -8.29 17.69
C LYS A 140 0.18 -7.84 19.00
N GLY A 141 -0.64 -8.71 19.58
CA GLY A 141 -1.23 -8.47 20.90
C GLY A 141 -2.39 -7.48 20.88
N LEU A 142 -3.02 -7.29 19.72
CA LEU A 142 -4.21 -6.47 19.59
C LEU A 142 -5.42 -7.19 20.19
N MET A 143 -6.18 -6.46 21.00
CA MET A 143 -7.36 -7.00 21.67
C MET A 143 -8.58 -6.94 20.73
N PRO A 144 -9.41 -8.00 20.68
CA PRO A 144 -10.66 -7.98 19.93
C PRO A 144 -11.58 -6.87 20.41
N GLY A 145 -12.18 -6.12 19.48
CA GLY A 145 -13.00 -4.94 19.80
C GLY A 145 -12.21 -3.70 20.20
N GLY A 146 -10.87 -3.75 20.21
CA GLY A 146 -10.02 -2.64 20.61
C GLY A 146 -9.89 -1.57 19.52
N THR A 147 -9.83 -0.31 19.95
CA THR A 147 -9.52 0.84 19.09
C THR A 147 -8.08 1.28 19.36
N TYR A 148 -7.31 1.43 18.28
CA TYR A 148 -5.90 1.78 18.35
C TYR A 148 -5.55 2.93 17.44
N VAL A 149 -4.59 3.75 17.84
CA VAL A 149 -3.89 4.68 16.93
C VAL A 149 -2.51 4.12 16.67
N ILE A 150 -2.15 4.02 15.39
CA ILE A 150 -0.83 3.57 14.95
C ILE A 150 -0.15 4.73 14.25
N CYS A 151 1.11 5.00 14.60
CA CYS A 151 1.95 5.96 13.90
C CYS A 151 3.26 5.32 13.45
N VAL A 152 3.73 5.70 12.26
CA VAL A 152 5.05 5.36 11.75
C VAL A 152 5.97 6.56 11.91
N VAL A 153 7.13 6.35 12.51
CA VAL A 153 8.11 7.41 12.76
C VAL A 153 9.38 7.08 11.99
N ALA A 154 9.89 8.06 11.25
CA ALA A 154 11.20 7.99 10.60
C ALA A 154 12.27 8.59 11.51
N VAL A 155 13.46 8.00 11.49
CA VAL A 155 14.57 8.44 12.35
C VAL A 155 15.86 8.55 11.54
N ASN A 156 16.59 9.65 11.74
CA ASN A 156 17.96 9.83 11.26
C ASN A 156 18.84 10.45 12.35
N GLU A 157 20.07 10.83 12.02
CA GLU A 157 21.01 11.45 12.98
C GLU A 157 20.50 12.76 13.59
N ALA A 158 19.66 13.51 12.87
CA ALA A 158 19.08 14.76 13.37
C ALA A 158 17.87 14.53 14.30
N GLY A 159 17.30 13.32 14.32
CA GLY A 159 16.26 12.91 15.27
C GLY A 159 15.04 12.23 14.64
N GLU A 160 13.92 12.31 15.35
CA GLU A 160 12.66 11.65 15.02
C GLU A 160 11.72 12.57 14.23
N SER A 161 11.03 12.03 13.22
CA SER A 161 9.97 12.74 12.50
C SER A 161 8.80 13.08 13.43
N GLU A 162 8.10 14.17 13.13
CA GLU A 162 6.97 14.60 13.95
C GLU A 162 5.77 13.65 13.84
N VAL A 163 5.08 13.49 14.97
CA VAL A 163 3.88 12.67 15.11
C VAL A 163 2.78 13.54 15.73
N PRO A 164 1.57 13.61 15.14
CA PRO A 164 0.43 14.28 15.76
C PRO A 164 0.18 13.74 17.18
N GLY A 165 0.13 14.63 18.17
CA GLY A 165 -0.13 14.27 19.57
C GLY A 165 1.08 14.35 20.53
N ALA A 166 2.25 14.79 20.07
CA ALA A 166 3.41 15.00 20.94
C ALA A 166 3.36 16.31 21.77
N GLY A 167 2.24 17.04 21.80
CA GLY A 167 2.22 18.35 22.45
C GLY A 167 0.89 19.05 22.71
N GLU A 168 -0.27 18.39 22.66
CA GLU A 168 -1.54 19.06 23.00
C GLU A 168 -2.39 18.22 23.96
N ASP A 169 -2.40 18.69 25.22
CA ASP A 169 -3.44 18.42 26.21
C ASP A 169 -4.78 18.87 25.64
N GLY A 170 -5.66 17.93 25.31
CA GLY A 170 -7.04 18.30 24.98
C GLY A 170 -7.72 17.33 24.04
N GLN A 171 -8.66 16.62 24.62
CA GLN A 171 -9.79 15.94 24.01
C GLN A 171 -10.38 16.66 22.79
N GLU A 172 -9.80 16.42 21.61
CA GLU A 172 -10.45 16.60 20.33
C GLU A 172 -10.36 15.28 19.58
N SER A 173 -11.42 14.92 18.87
CA SER A 173 -11.41 13.76 17.97
C SER A 173 -10.29 13.97 16.96
N VAL A 174 -9.14 13.30 17.17
CA VAL A 174 -7.96 13.45 16.31
C VAL A 174 -8.34 12.98 14.91
N THR A 175 -8.72 13.93 14.07
CA THR A 175 -9.02 13.69 12.67
C THR A 175 -7.67 13.60 11.99
N PHE A 176 -7.16 12.38 11.83
CA PHE A 176 -5.89 12.18 11.15
C PHE A 176 -6.02 12.64 9.69
N PRO A 177 -5.11 13.47 9.19
CA PRO A 177 -5.11 13.82 7.78
C PRO A 177 -4.97 12.55 6.95
N SER A 178 -5.72 12.47 5.85
CA SER A 178 -5.57 11.37 4.90
C SER A 178 -4.09 11.30 4.48
N PHE A 179 -3.47 10.13 4.67
CA PHE A 179 -2.06 9.87 4.38
C PHE A 179 -1.03 10.52 5.32
N GLY A 180 -1.41 10.93 6.53
CA GLY A 180 -0.46 11.31 7.58
C GLY A 180 0.39 10.13 8.08
N PRO A 181 1.31 10.35 9.05
CA PRO A 181 2.11 9.28 9.65
C PRO A 181 1.28 8.35 10.55
N CYS A 182 0.06 8.76 10.91
CA CYS A 182 -0.82 8.09 11.85
C CYS A 182 -2.18 7.75 11.27
N GLY A 183 -2.81 6.72 11.83
CA GLY A 183 -4.19 6.34 11.53
C GLY A 183 -4.81 5.56 12.68
N GLN A 184 -6.14 5.68 12.80
CA GLN A 184 -6.92 4.90 13.75
C GLN A 184 -7.37 3.58 13.11
N ILE A 185 -7.26 2.49 13.84
CA ILE A 185 -7.81 1.18 13.47
C ILE A 185 -8.73 0.65 14.57
N ILE A 186 -9.71 -0.16 14.15
CA ILE A 186 -10.63 -0.84 15.05
C ILE A 186 -10.54 -2.32 14.75
N VAL A 187 -10.20 -3.11 15.76
CA VAL A 187 -10.09 -4.57 15.66
C VAL A 187 -11.48 -5.17 15.81
N PRO A 188 -11.99 -5.95 14.83
CA PRO A 188 -13.26 -6.63 14.97
C PRO A 188 -13.32 -7.54 16.21
N PRO A 189 -14.49 -7.72 16.84
CA PRO A 189 -14.66 -8.74 17.87
C PRO A 189 -14.50 -10.14 17.27
N ARG A 190 -14.13 -11.12 18.10
CA ARG A 190 -13.96 -12.50 17.63
C ARG A 190 -15.30 -13.05 17.10
N PRO A 191 -15.38 -13.60 15.89
CA PRO A 191 -16.61 -14.13 15.30
C PRO A 191 -17.14 -15.30 16.13
N ALA A 192 -16.26 -16.09 16.75
CA ALA A 192 -16.67 -17.16 17.63
C ALA A 192 -17.58 -16.65 18.77
N THR A 193 -17.27 -15.52 19.41
CA THR A 193 -18.11 -15.01 20.50
C THR A 193 -19.49 -14.57 20.00
N LEU A 194 -19.57 -14.00 18.80
CA LEU A 194 -20.83 -13.64 18.16
C LEU A 194 -21.68 -14.87 17.84
N VAL A 195 -21.07 -15.94 17.34
CA VAL A 195 -21.78 -17.20 17.06
C VAL A 195 -22.33 -17.82 18.35
N HIS A 196 -21.53 -17.90 19.40
CA HIS A 196 -22.00 -18.43 20.70
C HIS A 196 -23.13 -17.57 21.28
N ALA A 197 -23.04 -16.25 21.17
CA ALA A 197 -24.11 -15.35 21.60
C ALA A 197 -25.40 -15.57 20.79
N ALA A 198 -25.31 -15.67 19.46
CA ALA A 198 -26.46 -15.93 18.59
C ALA A 198 -27.12 -17.29 18.89
N VAL A 199 -26.33 -18.34 19.10
CA VAL A 199 -26.82 -19.67 19.50
C VAL A 199 -27.47 -19.63 20.87
N GLY A 200 -26.86 -18.93 21.84
CA GLY A 200 -27.43 -18.75 23.19
C GLY A 200 -28.77 -18.02 23.16
N VAL A 201 -28.87 -16.93 22.39
CA VAL A 201 -30.13 -16.19 22.19
C VAL A 201 -31.17 -17.06 21.49
N GLY A 202 -30.78 -17.78 20.44
CA GLY A 202 -31.66 -18.69 19.72
C GLY A 202 -32.23 -19.81 20.60
N THR A 203 -31.39 -20.42 21.44
CA THR A 203 -31.82 -21.46 22.37
C THR A 203 -32.73 -20.91 23.47
N ALA A 204 -32.44 -19.73 24.02
CA ALA A 204 -33.30 -19.07 25.00
C ALA A 204 -34.70 -18.75 24.42
N LEU A 205 -34.76 -18.22 23.20
CA LEU A 205 -36.04 -17.94 22.52
C LEU A 205 -36.84 -19.22 22.23
N ALA A 206 -36.17 -20.30 21.82
CA ALA A 206 -36.82 -21.59 21.60
C ALA A 206 -37.40 -22.16 22.91
N LEU A 207 -36.66 -22.08 24.02
CA LEU A 207 -37.14 -22.52 25.34
C LEU A 207 -38.33 -21.69 25.83
N LEU A 208 -38.30 -20.37 25.66
CA LEU A 208 -39.43 -19.49 25.99
C LEU A 208 -40.67 -19.82 25.16
N SER A 209 -40.50 -20.07 23.86
CA SER A 209 -41.60 -20.50 22.98
C SER A 209 -42.20 -21.83 23.42
N CYS A 210 -41.36 -22.84 23.70
CA CYS A 210 -41.80 -24.14 24.21
C CYS A 210 -42.54 -24.02 25.56
N ALA A 211 -42.04 -23.19 26.48
CA ALA A 211 -42.69 -22.95 27.76
C ALA A 211 -44.06 -22.27 27.60
N ALA A 212 -44.17 -21.28 26.70
CA ALA A 212 -45.42 -20.60 26.40
C ALA A 212 -46.45 -21.55 25.76
N LEU A 213 -46.03 -22.41 24.83
CA LEU A 213 -46.87 -23.43 24.23
C LEU A 213 -47.36 -24.43 25.29
N PHE A 214 -46.46 -24.95 26.12
CA PHE A 214 -46.82 -25.88 27.19
C PHE A 214 -47.80 -25.25 28.19
N TRP A 215 -47.55 -24.00 28.61
CA TRP A 215 -48.45 -23.25 29.48
C TRP A 215 -49.84 -23.08 28.84
N HIS A 216 -49.91 -22.71 27.56
CA HIS A 216 -51.16 -22.58 26.82
C HIS A 216 -51.93 -23.91 26.76
N PHE A 217 -51.26 -25.01 26.42
CA PHE A 217 -51.90 -26.34 26.41
C PHE A 217 -52.37 -26.76 27.80
N ARG A 218 -51.58 -26.54 28.86
CA ARG A 218 -51.96 -26.84 30.24
C ARG A 218 -53.14 -26.00 30.74
N LEU A 219 -53.21 -24.71 30.40
CA LEU A 219 -54.39 -23.90 30.69
C LEU A 219 -55.61 -24.40 29.93
N ARG A 220 -55.44 -24.74 28.65
CA ARG A 220 -56.53 -25.28 27.83
C ARG A 220 -57.06 -26.59 28.40
N GLU A 221 -56.21 -27.48 28.92
CA GLU A 221 -56.66 -28.70 29.61
C GLU A 221 -57.37 -28.40 30.94
N ARG A 222 -56.85 -27.44 31.72
CA ARG A 222 -57.45 -27.08 33.03
C ARG A 222 -58.79 -26.36 32.89
N TRP A 223 -59.01 -25.62 31.80
CA TRP A 223 -60.18 -24.76 31.60
C TRP A 223 -61.13 -25.32 30.51
N GLY A 224 -60.67 -26.26 29.70
CA GLY A 224 -61.44 -26.96 28.68
C GLY A 224 -62.15 -28.19 29.23
N CYS A 225 -63.28 -27.97 29.91
CA CYS A 225 -64.55 -28.72 29.84
C CYS A 225 -65.31 -28.67 31.19
N PRO A 226 -66.47 -27.99 31.26
CA PRO A 226 -67.53 -28.41 32.17
C PRO A 226 -68.00 -29.79 31.69
N ARG A 227 -67.69 -30.85 32.44
CA ARG A 227 -68.37 -32.14 32.25
C ARG A 227 -69.85 -31.91 32.51
N HIS A 228 -70.66 -31.87 31.45
CA HIS A 228 -72.10 -32.04 31.57
C HIS A 228 -72.34 -33.38 32.28
N ARG A 229 -72.72 -33.34 33.56
CA ARG A 229 -73.25 -34.50 34.26
C ARG A 229 -74.48 -34.96 33.47
N PRO A 230 -74.56 -36.21 32.99
CA PRO A 230 -75.84 -36.72 32.53
C PRO A 230 -76.79 -36.70 33.74
N ALA A 231 -77.89 -35.97 33.60
CA ALA A 231 -78.95 -35.95 34.59
C ALA A 231 -79.46 -37.38 34.80
N ALA A 232 -79.43 -37.84 36.05
CA ALA A 232 -80.05 -39.09 36.44
C ALA A 232 -81.55 -39.03 36.07
N ARG A 233 -82.00 -39.91 35.18
CA ARG A 233 -83.43 -40.22 35.03
C ARG A 233 -83.81 -41.19 36.12
N THR A 234 -84.55 -40.70 37.11
CA THR A 234 -85.35 -41.49 38.04
C THR A 234 -86.73 -41.75 37.43
N VAL A 235 -87.13 -43.02 37.49
CA VAL A 235 -88.45 -43.64 37.24
C VAL A 235 -88.87 -43.78 35.77
#